data_AF-A0A8H5MF27-F1
#
_entry.id   AF-A0A8H5MF27-F1
#
_cell.length_a   1.000
_cell.length_b   1.000
_cell.length_c   1.000
_cell.angle_alpha   90.00
_cell.angle_beta   90.00
_cell.angle_gamma   90.00
#
_symmetry.space_group_name_H-M   'P 1'
#
loop_
_entity.id
_entity.type
_entity.pdbx_description
1 polymer ?
#
loop_
_entity_poly.entity_id
_entity_poly.type
_entity_poly.pdbx_seq_one_letter_code
_entity_poly.pdbx_strand_id
1 'polypeptide(L)'
;MVQFNNFLLSLILVSSSYYGTAAPLGSRQIGDLQCNIARLKTVSGLSATNKAVSALSSSSGSDPAIASAVSQAQSGIQSAQSGISTIAKAILTSQDAPAAARDQVGSGLATVQSALDSIGNSTDPNLQAAQSALGDTIIAGQQVVSDCGGGSGAAAASAAPNAKRQVGDLQCNIARLKTVSSLAATTKSVQEIASAAGSDAATSSAAQAAASGLSTAKSGISQIAKALVAGQNAPASGRDQVGQGLIAAQNALNSITSTDPTVSAALSQAQTDLGNTISAGQQVSTDCTPTGGSAATTTKRQVGDLQCNIARLKAVSSLSASQKNVQAIGKVAQYDAAVSAAVQNAQTGIASAQAGISAIAQALAKGQLAPASGRDQVNQGVGSAQSALSGITSTNPAVTSAVATAQSSLTDTLNASAQVAMKLFVAMYLKLDGRLVWDINSTSYGFGQIGEFECTKLKVVD
;
A
#
# COMPACT_ATOMS: atom_id res chain seq x y z
N MET A 1 -1.52 -68.73 40.53
CA MET A 1 -2.86 -68.14 40.35
C MET A 1 -2.88 -67.47 38.98
N VAL A 2 -3.86 -67.79 38.11
CA VAL A 2 -4.36 -67.00 36.94
C VAL A 2 -3.26 -66.53 35.94
N GLN A 3 -2.91 -67.22 34.83
CA GLN A 3 -3.64 -67.44 33.54
C GLN A 3 -4.21 -66.13 32.93
N PHE A 4 -4.20 -65.77 31.63
CA PHE A 4 -4.03 -66.39 30.29
C PHE A 4 -3.28 -65.38 29.35
N ASN A 5 -3.14 -65.53 28.02
CA ASN A 5 -2.60 -66.60 27.15
C ASN A 5 -2.59 -66.12 25.65
N ASN A 6 -1.89 -66.82 24.76
CA ASN A 6 -1.88 -66.73 23.27
C ASN A 6 -1.19 -65.49 22.61
N PHE A 7 -0.30 -65.53 21.59
CA PHE A 7 0.36 -66.53 20.69
C PHE A 7 0.00 -66.36 19.18
N LEU A 8 1.04 -66.45 18.32
CA LEU A 8 1.08 -66.37 16.82
C LEU A 8 0.68 -65.00 16.19
N LEU A 9 1.45 -64.36 15.30
CA LEU A 9 2.26 -64.77 14.12
C LEU A 9 1.42 -65.12 12.89
N SER A 10 1.40 -64.22 11.88
CA SER A 10 1.13 -64.56 10.46
C SER A 10 1.65 -63.46 9.54
N LEU A 11 2.66 -63.81 8.75
CA LEU A 11 3.18 -63.05 7.61
C LEU A 11 2.40 -63.48 6.37
N ILE A 12 1.75 -62.56 5.64
CA ILE A 12 1.13 -62.86 4.34
C ILE A 12 1.55 -61.80 3.32
N LEU A 13 2.19 -62.28 2.23
CA LEU A 13 2.40 -61.54 1.00
C LEU A 13 1.07 -61.43 0.23
N VAL A 14 0.63 -60.21 -0.06
CA VAL A 14 -0.36 -59.95 -1.12
C VAL A 14 0.16 -58.87 -2.05
N SER A 15 0.62 -59.31 -3.23
CA SER A 15 0.78 -58.47 -4.40
C SER A 15 -0.58 -58.20 -5.05
N SER A 16 -0.97 -56.94 -5.26
CA SER A 16 -1.78 -56.52 -6.43
C SER A 16 -2.02 -55.01 -6.54
N SER A 17 -2.09 -54.55 -7.79
CA SER A 17 -2.78 -53.35 -8.29
C SER A 17 -2.41 -51.98 -7.71
N TYR A 18 -1.52 -51.28 -8.44
CA TYR A 18 -1.55 -49.83 -8.55
C TYR A 18 -2.83 -49.38 -9.27
N TYR A 19 -3.96 -49.37 -8.57
CA TYR A 19 -5.02 -48.45 -8.95
C TYR A 19 -4.55 -47.06 -8.56
N GLY A 20 -4.27 -46.23 -9.56
CA GLY A 20 -4.21 -44.78 -9.38
C GLY A 20 -5.60 -44.29 -8.99
N THR A 21 -6.00 -44.48 -7.74
CA THR A 21 -7.14 -43.80 -7.16
C THR A 21 -6.86 -42.32 -7.36
N ALA A 22 -7.61 -41.67 -8.24
CA ALA A 22 -7.66 -40.21 -8.26
C ALA A 22 -8.04 -39.81 -6.84
N ALA A 23 -7.06 -39.31 -6.08
CA ALA A 23 -7.26 -38.92 -4.70
C ALA A 23 -8.47 -37.99 -4.72
N PRO A 24 -9.56 -38.31 -3.98
CA PRO A 24 -10.78 -37.54 -4.09
C PRO A 24 -10.38 -36.09 -3.90
N LEU A 25 -10.80 -35.23 -4.83
CA LEU A 25 -10.63 -33.79 -4.72
C LEU A 25 -11.56 -33.32 -3.61
N GLY A 26 -11.22 -33.70 -2.38
CA GLY A 26 -11.81 -33.19 -1.15
C GLY A 26 -11.79 -31.69 -1.30
N SER A 27 -12.98 -31.10 -1.22
CA SER A 27 -13.26 -29.72 -1.56
C SER A 27 -12.18 -28.85 -0.96
N ARG A 28 -11.23 -28.37 -1.80
CA ARG A 28 -10.07 -27.63 -1.33
C ARG A 28 -10.62 -26.43 -0.56
N GLN A 29 -10.42 -26.45 0.74
CA GLN A 29 -10.91 -25.43 1.66
C GLN A 29 -10.19 -24.13 1.34
N ILE A 30 -10.72 -23.38 0.35
CA ILE A 30 -10.81 -21.93 0.51
C ILE A 30 -11.58 -21.79 1.82
N GLY A 31 -10.83 -21.51 2.89
CA GLY A 31 -11.27 -21.75 4.27
C GLY A 31 -12.65 -21.16 4.53
N ASP A 32 -13.39 -21.77 5.46
CA ASP A 32 -14.76 -21.37 5.80
C ASP A 32 -14.90 -19.85 5.79
N LEU A 33 -15.97 -19.36 5.17
CA LEU A 33 -16.29 -17.94 5.17
C LEU A 33 -16.35 -17.40 6.61
N GLN A 34 -16.78 -18.22 7.59
CA GLN A 34 -16.68 -17.95 9.03
C GLN A 34 -15.23 -17.67 9.45
N CYS A 35 -14.29 -18.59 9.18
CA CYS A 35 -12.86 -18.41 9.45
C CYS A 35 -12.28 -17.12 8.84
N ASN A 36 -12.64 -16.79 7.60
CA ASN A 36 -12.21 -15.55 6.96
C ASN A 36 -12.83 -14.29 7.60
N ILE A 37 -14.10 -14.36 8.01
CA ILE A 37 -14.78 -13.29 8.75
C ILE A 37 -14.15 -13.10 10.15
N ALA A 38 -13.90 -14.18 10.88
CA ALA A 38 -13.27 -14.17 12.21
C ALA A 38 -11.88 -13.52 12.17
N ARG A 39 -11.06 -13.84 11.15
CA ARG A 39 -9.77 -13.19 10.92
C ARG A 39 -9.92 -11.68 10.68
N LEU A 40 -10.86 -11.27 9.84
CA LEU A 40 -11.09 -9.85 9.54
C LEU A 40 -11.58 -9.09 10.78
N LYS A 41 -12.48 -9.69 11.58
CA LYS A 41 -12.88 -9.16 12.89
C LYS A 41 -11.68 -9.02 13.82
N THR A 42 -10.80 -10.01 13.91
CA THR A 42 -9.61 -9.99 14.77
C THR A 42 -8.64 -8.85 14.37
N VAL A 43 -8.42 -8.64 13.06
CA VAL A 43 -7.62 -7.50 12.56
C VAL A 43 -8.25 -6.16 12.92
N SER A 44 -9.58 -6.03 12.74
CA SER A 44 -10.32 -4.82 13.10
C SER A 44 -10.27 -4.54 14.61
N GLY A 45 -10.45 -5.58 15.42
CA GLY A 45 -10.41 -5.53 16.88
C GLY A 45 -9.03 -5.17 17.40
N LEU A 46 -7.95 -5.77 16.88
CA LEU A 46 -6.58 -5.39 17.22
C LEU A 46 -6.30 -3.91 16.89
N SER A 47 -6.83 -3.40 15.78
CA SER A 47 -6.70 -1.96 15.44
C SER A 47 -7.48 -1.06 16.41
N ALA A 48 -8.66 -1.47 16.88
CA ALA A 48 -9.45 -0.73 17.86
C ALA A 48 -8.78 -0.75 19.23
N THR A 49 -8.33 -1.93 19.66
CA THR A 49 -7.57 -2.15 20.90
C THR A 49 -6.29 -1.31 20.92
N ASN A 50 -5.51 -1.32 19.83
CA ASN A 50 -4.29 -0.50 19.73
C ASN A 50 -4.60 1.00 19.86
N LYS A 51 -5.67 1.49 19.22
CA LYS A 51 -6.09 2.89 19.35
C LYS A 51 -6.46 3.24 20.79
N ALA A 52 -7.18 2.36 21.49
CA ALA A 52 -7.56 2.57 22.88
C ALA A 52 -6.35 2.53 23.84
N VAL A 53 -5.42 1.60 23.63
CA VAL A 53 -4.14 1.52 24.36
C VAL A 53 -3.29 2.78 24.14
N SER A 54 -3.24 3.34 22.92
CA SER A 54 -2.58 4.62 22.67
C SER A 54 -3.27 5.81 23.35
N ALA A 55 -4.61 5.81 23.42
CA ALA A 55 -5.36 6.84 24.14
C ALA A 55 -5.13 6.78 25.66
N LEU A 56 -5.05 5.57 26.22
CA LEU A 56 -4.67 5.33 27.61
C LEU A 56 -3.27 5.88 27.91
N SER A 57 -2.29 5.63 27.03
CA SER A 57 -0.94 6.21 27.10
C SER A 57 -0.89 7.74 27.10
N SER A 58 -1.94 8.39 26.57
CA SER A 58 -2.01 9.85 26.44
C SER A 58 -2.76 10.50 27.61
N SER A 59 -3.49 9.70 28.39
CA SER A 59 -4.32 10.15 29.53
C SER A 59 -3.72 9.78 30.89
N SER A 60 -2.84 8.77 30.93
CA SER A 60 -2.19 8.26 32.15
C SER A 60 -1.18 9.21 32.83
N GLY A 61 -0.92 10.38 32.25
CA GLY A 61 0.10 11.31 32.74
C GLY A 61 1.48 10.64 32.84
N SER A 62 2.19 10.86 33.94
CA SER A 62 3.53 10.32 34.21
C SER A 62 3.52 9.01 35.02
N ASP A 63 2.38 8.29 35.08
CA ASP A 63 2.29 7.04 35.84
C ASP A 63 3.18 5.92 35.22
N PRO A 64 4.21 5.43 35.93
CA PRO A 64 5.14 4.45 35.39
C PRO A 64 4.53 3.04 35.29
N ALA A 65 3.50 2.72 36.09
CA ALA A 65 2.80 1.44 36.02
C ALA A 65 1.92 1.40 34.77
N ILE A 66 1.15 2.46 34.50
CA ILE A 66 0.34 2.53 33.27
C ILE A 66 1.24 2.57 32.02
N ALA A 67 2.34 3.32 32.03
CA ALA A 67 3.29 3.32 30.92
C ALA A 67 3.89 1.92 30.64
N SER A 68 4.21 1.17 31.70
CA SER A 68 4.71 -0.21 31.59
C SER A 68 3.65 -1.15 31.02
N ALA A 69 2.42 -1.07 31.52
CA ALA A 69 1.27 -1.85 31.04
C ALA A 69 0.93 -1.54 29.58
N VAL A 70 0.91 -0.26 29.17
CA VAL A 70 0.74 0.17 27.78
C VAL A 70 1.82 -0.43 26.88
N SER A 71 3.09 -0.43 27.31
CA SER A 71 4.20 -0.99 26.53
C SER A 71 4.08 -2.51 26.34
N GLN A 72 3.71 -3.24 27.40
CA GLN A 72 3.43 -4.68 27.32
C GLN A 72 2.21 -4.98 26.44
N ALA A 73 1.13 -4.21 26.56
CA ALA A 73 -0.05 -4.31 25.71
C ALA A 73 0.28 -4.10 24.23
N GLN A 74 1.08 -3.07 23.90
CA GLN A 74 1.55 -2.83 22.54
C GLN A 74 2.40 -3.98 21.98
N SER A 75 3.24 -4.61 22.82
CA SER A 75 4.03 -5.78 22.45
C SER A 75 3.15 -7.01 22.19
N GLY A 76 2.12 -7.25 23.02
CA GLY A 76 1.11 -8.29 22.82
C GLY A 76 0.35 -8.11 21.49
N ILE A 77 -0.05 -6.87 21.18
CA ILE A 77 -0.70 -6.51 19.90
C ILE A 77 0.22 -6.80 18.71
N GLN A 78 1.49 -6.40 18.77
CA GLN A 78 2.47 -6.65 17.69
C GLN A 78 2.73 -8.16 17.47
N SER A 79 2.78 -8.95 18.56
CA SER A 79 2.87 -10.40 18.47
C SER A 79 1.63 -11.00 17.79
N ALA A 80 0.43 -10.60 18.21
CA ALA A 80 -0.82 -11.07 17.60
C ALA A 80 -0.94 -10.69 16.11
N GLN A 81 -0.54 -9.47 15.74
CA GLN A 81 -0.47 -9.03 14.34
C GLN A 81 0.51 -9.88 13.52
N SER A 82 1.65 -10.27 14.10
CA SER A 82 2.64 -11.14 13.46
C SER A 82 2.11 -12.57 13.24
N GLY A 83 1.40 -13.11 14.22
CA GLY A 83 0.66 -14.37 14.10
C GLY A 83 -0.37 -14.31 12.96
N ILE A 84 -1.21 -13.27 12.92
CA ILE A 84 -2.19 -13.07 11.84
C ILE A 84 -1.53 -12.93 10.46
N SER A 85 -0.40 -12.24 10.35
CA SER A 85 0.35 -12.11 9.09
C SER A 85 0.80 -13.47 8.55
N THR A 86 1.31 -14.34 9.44
CA THR A 86 1.70 -15.72 9.10
C THR A 86 0.50 -16.58 8.71
N ILE A 87 -0.58 -16.49 9.49
CA ILE A 87 -1.89 -17.12 9.25
C ILE A 87 -2.49 -16.70 7.89
N ALA A 88 -2.31 -15.43 7.49
CA ALA A 88 -2.75 -14.91 6.20
C ALA A 88 -1.89 -15.46 5.05
N LYS A 89 -0.56 -15.40 5.18
CA LYS A 89 0.38 -15.96 4.18
C LYS A 89 0.08 -17.43 3.88
N ALA A 90 -0.16 -18.25 4.91
CA ALA A 90 -0.50 -19.66 4.76
C ALA A 90 -1.75 -19.85 3.88
N ILE A 91 -2.85 -19.13 4.15
CA ILE A 91 -4.06 -19.17 3.31
C ILE A 91 -3.79 -18.69 1.87
N LEU A 92 -2.96 -17.66 1.68
CA LEU A 92 -2.60 -17.21 0.33
C LEU A 92 -1.83 -18.28 -0.46
N THR A 93 -1.12 -19.18 0.23
CA THR A 93 -0.48 -20.37 -0.35
C THR A 93 -1.38 -21.63 -0.34
N SER A 94 -2.66 -21.51 0.00
CA SER A 94 -3.60 -22.63 0.18
C SER A 94 -3.13 -23.68 1.20
N GLN A 95 -2.46 -23.22 2.27
CA GLN A 95 -2.06 -24.03 3.41
C GLN A 95 -2.92 -23.70 4.63
N ASP A 96 -3.09 -24.68 5.52
CA ASP A 96 -3.74 -24.48 6.81
C ASP A 96 -3.01 -23.46 7.67
N ALA A 97 -3.74 -22.81 8.58
CA ALA A 97 -3.16 -21.89 9.56
C ALA A 97 -2.16 -22.65 10.46
N PRO A 98 -0.85 -22.30 10.46
CA PRO A 98 0.12 -22.99 11.31
C PRO A 98 -0.27 -22.87 12.78
N ALA A 99 -0.22 -23.98 13.52
CA ALA A 99 -0.62 -24.00 14.93
C ALA A 99 0.09 -22.92 15.76
N ALA A 100 1.42 -22.88 15.67
CA ALA A 100 2.25 -21.87 16.34
C ALA A 100 1.85 -20.42 16.02
N ALA A 101 1.32 -20.15 14.82
CA ALA A 101 0.84 -18.81 14.47
C ALA A 101 -0.54 -18.50 15.09
N ARG A 102 -1.41 -19.51 15.28
CA ARG A 102 -2.66 -19.38 16.06
C ARG A 102 -2.35 -19.18 17.54
N ASP A 103 -1.39 -19.94 18.07
CA ASP A 103 -0.92 -19.84 19.44
C ASP A 103 -0.27 -18.46 19.70
N GLN A 104 0.43 -17.90 18.71
CA GLN A 104 0.97 -16.53 18.75
C GLN A 104 -0.14 -15.46 18.82
N VAL A 105 -1.27 -15.64 18.13
CA VAL A 105 -2.43 -14.74 18.28
C VAL A 105 -3.02 -14.85 19.68
N GLY A 106 -3.24 -16.07 20.18
CA GLY A 106 -3.79 -16.29 21.52
C GLY A 106 -2.92 -15.72 22.64
N SER A 107 -1.62 -16.05 22.63
CA SER A 107 -0.64 -15.55 23.61
C SER A 107 -0.42 -14.03 23.51
N GLY A 108 -0.41 -13.48 22.29
CA GLY A 108 -0.37 -12.03 22.07
C GLY A 108 -1.56 -11.32 22.74
N LEU A 109 -2.78 -11.79 22.47
CA LEU A 109 -4.01 -11.24 23.09
C LEU A 109 -4.05 -11.41 24.61
N ALA A 110 -3.65 -12.57 25.12
CA ALA A 110 -3.55 -12.82 26.57
C ALA A 110 -2.53 -11.86 27.24
N THR A 111 -1.43 -11.53 26.55
CA THR A 111 -0.46 -10.53 27.02
C THR A 111 -1.09 -9.13 27.09
N VAL A 112 -1.91 -8.74 26.10
CA VAL A 112 -2.66 -7.47 26.17
C VAL A 112 -3.61 -7.46 27.37
N GLN A 113 -4.31 -8.58 27.61
CA GLN A 113 -5.26 -8.69 28.71
C GLN A 113 -4.57 -8.56 30.07
N SER A 114 -3.53 -9.38 30.32
CA SER A 114 -2.78 -9.33 31.57
C SER A 114 -2.16 -7.95 31.82
N ALA A 115 -1.70 -7.27 30.77
CA ALA A 115 -1.18 -5.91 30.88
C ALA A 115 -2.26 -4.89 31.24
N LEU A 116 -3.43 -4.89 30.58
CA LEU A 116 -4.52 -3.99 30.92
C LEU A 116 -5.10 -4.26 32.31
N ASP A 117 -5.27 -5.52 32.69
CA ASP A 117 -5.80 -5.90 34.00
C ASP A 117 -4.82 -5.57 35.14
N SER A 118 -3.51 -5.45 34.85
CA SER A 118 -2.51 -4.98 35.83
C SER A 118 -2.65 -3.51 36.24
N ILE A 119 -3.38 -2.71 35.45
CA ILE A 119 -3.73 -1.32 35.80
C ILE A 119 -4.85 -1.28 36.87
N GLY A 120 -5.55 -2.40 37.07
CA GLY A 120 -6.59 -2.57 38.10
C GLY A 120 -7.93 -1.92 37.77
N ASN A 121 -8.82 -1.86 38.76
CA ASN A 121 -10.16 -1.25 38.64
C ASN A 121 -10.08 0.28 38.60
N SER A 122 -9.56 0.84 37.51
CA SER A 122 -9.59 2.27 37.24
C SER A 122 -10.96 2.71 36.70
N THR A 123 -11.43 3.88 37.13
CA THR A 123 -12.58 4.56 36.53
C THR A 123 -12.23 5.30 35.23
N ASP A 124 -11.01 5.14 34.71
CA ASP A 124 -10.57 5.74 33.45
C ASP A 124 -11.39 5.19 32.26
N PRO A 125 -12.11 6.05 31.50
CA PRO A 125 -12.89 5.61 30.35
C PRO A 125 -12.04 5.04 29.20
N ASN A 126 -10.75 5.40 29.10
CA ASN A 126 -9.84 4.83 28.10
C ASN A 126 -9.43 3.41 28.45
N LEU A 127 -9.26 3.08 29.75
CA LEU A 127 -9.01 1.70 30.16
C LEU A 127 -10.22 0.82 29.86
N GLN A 128 -11.43 1.28 30.21
CA GLN A 128 -12.67 0.58 29.93
C GLN A 128 -12.88 0.38 28.42
N ALA A 129 -12.58 1.39 27.60
CA ALA A 129 -12.62 1.28 26.14
C ALA A 129 -11.58 0.28 25.60
N ALA A 130 -10.38 0.23 26.19
CA ALA A 130 -9.34 -0.73 25.81
C ALA A 130 -9.70 -2.17 26.18
N GLN A 131 -10.20 -2.40 27.39
CA GLN A 131 -10.67 -3.71 27.84
C GLN A 131 -11.88 -4.19 27.02
N SER A 132 -12.84 -3.31 26.72
CA SER A 132 -13.99 -3.65 25.87
C SER A 132 -13.57 -4.01 24.44
N ALA A 133 -12.71 -3.21 23.80
CA ALA A 133 -12.21 -3.49 22.45
C ALA A 133 -11.37 -4.78 22.41
N LEU A 134 -10.61 -5.06 23.48
CA LEU A 134 -9.86 -6.31 23.61
C LEU A 134 -10.80 -7.51 23.77
N GLY A 135 -11.89 -7.40 24.55
CA GLY A 135 -12.89 -8.46 24.70
C GLY A 135 -13.49 -8.90 23.37
N ASP A 136 -13.94 -7.95 22.55
CA ASP A 136 -14.41 -8.19 21.17
C ASP A 136 -13.33 -8.88 20.31
N THR A 137 -12.07 -8.47 20.49
CA THR A 137 -10.92 -9.02 19.76
C THR A 137 -10.60 -10.46 20.18
N ILE A 138 -10.72 -10.78 21.48
CA ILE A 138 -10.53 -12.13 22.02
C ILE A 138 -11.61 -13.07 21.50
N ILE A 139 -12.89 -12.64 21.50
CA ILE A 139 -14.00 -13.43 20.93
C ILE A 139 -13.76 -13.70 19.43
N ALA A 140 -13.30 -12.70 18.67
CA ALA A 140 -12.94 -12.89 17.27
C ALA A 140 -11.72 -13.83 17.09
N GLY A 141 -10.70 -13.72 17.94
CA GLY A 141 -9.53 -14.60 17.92
C GLY A 141 -9.87 -16.05 18.27
N GLN A 142 -10.78 -16.27 19.21
CA GLN A 142 -11.31 -17.60 19.53
C GLN A 142 -12.10 -18.18 18.35
N GLN A 143 -12.89 -17.37 17.63
CA GLN A 143 -13.53 -17.77 16.37
C GLN A 143 -12.50 -18.18 15.30
N VAL A 144 -11.33 -17.52 15.23
CA VAL A 144 -10.24 -17.98 14.35
C VAL A 144 -9.71 -19.35 14.77
N VAL A 145 -9.61 -19.64 16.07
CA VAL A 145 -9.13 -20.95 16.54
C VAL A 145 -10.16 -22.06 16.31
N SER A 146 -11.46 -21.82 16.54
CA SER A 146 -12.52 -22.80 16.26
C SER A 146 -12.69 -23.01 14.75
N ASP A 147 -12.87 -21.93 14.00
CA ASP A 147 -13.37 -21.99 12.62
C ASP A 147 -12.22 -22.23 11.62
N CYS A 148 -10.99 -21.79 11.96
CA CYS A 148 -9.77 -22.12 11.20
C CYS A 148 -8.95 -23.26 11.84
N GLY A 149 -9.50 -23.95 12.85
CA GLY A 149 -8.88 -25.12 13.48
C GLY A 149 -9.22 -26.44 12.81
N GLY A 150 -10.41 -26.52 12.19
CA GLY A 150 -11.04 -27.75 11.71
C GLY A 150 -10.52 -28.29 10.37
N GLY A 151 -9.38 -28.97 10.40
CA GLY A 151 -9.00 -29.94 9.37
C GLY A 151 -9.63 -31.31 9.64
N SER A 152 -10.50 -31.77 8.73
CA SER A 152 -10.85 -33.19 8.48
C SER A 152 -11.54 -34.01 9.62
N GLY A 153 -12.83 -34.34 9.45
CA GLY A 153 -13.44 -35.42 10.26
C GLY A 153 -14.93 -35.72 10.05
N ALA A 154 -15.76 -34.73 9.70
CA ALA A 154 -17.21 -34.93 9.57
C ALA A 154 -17.65 -35.32 8.15
N ALA A 155 -18.57 -36.30 8.05
CA ALA A 155 -18.98 -36.92 6.80
C ALA A 155 -19.67 -35.96 5.81
N ALA A 156 -19.45 -36.20 4.52
CA ALA A 156 -20.02 -35.41 3.43
C ALA A 156 -21.54 -35.63 3.29
N ALA A 157 -22.33 -34.80 3.97
CA ALA A 157 -23.72 -34.57 3.57
C ALA A 157 -23.75 -33.84 2.22
N SER A 158 -24.59 -34.31 1.30
CA SER A 158 -24.69 -33.79 -0.07
C SER A 158 -25.34 -32.41 -0.12
N ALA A 159 -24.55 -31.36 0.16
CA ALA A 159 -24.97 -29.98 -0.01
C ALA A 159 -25.23 -29.70 -1.51
N ALA A 160 -26.37 -29.06 -1.80
CA ALA A 160 -26.71 -28.60 -3.14
C ALA A 160 -25.56 -27.77 -3.74
N PRO A 161 -25.34 -27.81 -5.07
CA PRO A 161 -24.21 -27.15 -5.69
C PRO A 161 -24.25 -25.65 -5.38
N ASN A 162 -23.34 -25.20 -4.52
CA ASN A 162 -23.13 -23.80 -4.22
C ASN A 162 -22.77 -23.09 -5.53
N ALA A 163 -23.77 -22.47 -6.17
CA ALA A 163 -23.58 -21.59 -7.31
C ALA A 163 -22.48 -20.60 -6.92
N LYS A 164 -21.32 -20.71 -7.59
CA LYS A 164 -20.03 -20.20 -7.10
C LYS A 164 -20.16 -18.76 -6.62
N ARG A 165 -20.37 -18.58 -5.31
CA ARG A 165 -20.33 -17.25 -4.69
C ARG A 165 -18.96 -16.71 -5.03
N GLN A 166 -18.91 -15.58 -5.71
CA GLN A 166 -17.67 -14.93 -6.15
C GLN A 166 -16.92 -14.37 -4.94
N VAL A 167 -16.39 -15.26 -4.10
CA VAL A 167 -15.07 -15.06 -3.53
C VAL A 167 -14.19 -14.85 -4.75
N GLY A 168 -13.85 -13.60 -5.04
CA GLY A 168 -13.15 -13.22 -6.27
C GLY A 168 -11.81 -13.93 -6.39
N ASP A 169 -11.14 -13.77 -7.53
CA ASP A 169 -9.79 -14.29 -7.76
C ASP A 169 -8.93 -14.15 -6.49
N LEU A 170 -8.18 -15.19 -6.13
CA LEU A 170 -7.26 -15.15 -5.01
C LEU A 170 -6.37 -13.89 -5.10
N GLN A 171 -5.89 -13.52 -6.28
CA GLN A 171 -5.10 -12.30 -6.50
C GLN A 171 -5.85 -11.02 -6.12
N CYS A 172 -7.13 -10.90 -6.48
CA CYS A 172 -8.00 -9.81 -6.04
C CYS A 172 -8.07 -9.71 -4.52
N ASN A 173 -8.17 -10.84 -3.81
CA ASN A 173 -8.19 -10.85 -2.35
C ASN A 173 -6.80 -10.50 -1.75
N ILE A 174 -5.69 -10.91 -2.39
CA ILE A 174 -4.33 -10.46 -2.02
C ILE A 174 -4.22 -8.94 -2.15
N ALA A 175 -4.64 -8.37 -3.29
CA ALA A 175 -4.56 -6.94 -3.54
C ALA A 175 -5.39 -6.13 -2.53
N ARG A 176 -6.59 -6.63 -2.17
CA ARG A 176 -7.43 -6.04 -1.11
C ARG A 176 -6.74 -6.07 0.25
N LEU A 177 -6.16 -7.22 0.63
CA LEU A 177 -5.44 -7.34 1.90
C LEU A 177 -4.20 -6.43 1.95
N LYS A 178 -3.41 -6.39 0.87
CA LYS A 178 -2.28 -5.45 0.72
C LYS A 178 -2.73 -3.99 0.90
N THR A 179 -3.85 -3.61 0.31
CA THR A 179 -4.40 -2.24 0.44
C THR A 179 -4.68 -1.90 1.90
N VAL A 180 -5.31 -2.82 2.65
CA VAL A 180 -5.59 -2.62 4.09
C VAL A 180 -4.30 -2.57 4.91
N SER A 181 -3.32 -3.44 4.66
CA SER A 181 -2.04 -3.44 5.40
C SER A 181 -1.20 -2.19 5.14
N SER A 182 -1.08 -1.76 3.88
CA SER A 182 -0.34 -0.55 3.52
C SER A 182 -1.03 0.71 4.05
N LEU A 183 -2.37 0.75 4.09
CA LEU A 183 -3.12 1.85 4.67
C LEU A 183 -2.90 1.95 6.19
N ALA A 184 -2.75 0.82 6.88
CA ALA A 184 -2.38 0.79 8.29
C ALA A 184 -0.95 1.31 8.51
N ALA A 185 0.02 0.87 7.71
CA ALA A 185 1.39 1.39 7.73
C ALA A 185 1.42 2.90 7.50
N THR A 186 0.74 3.39 6.45
CA THR A 186 0.62 4.82 6.15
C THR A 186 0.02 5.62 7.31
N THR A 187 -0.96 5.04 8.01
CA THR A 187 -1.55 5.68 9.21
C THR A 187 -0.51 5.84 10.32
N LYS A 188 0.29 4.79 10.58
CA LYS A 188 1.36 4.82 11.58
C LYS A 188 2.41 5.87 11.23
N SER A 189 2.88 5.88 9.98
CA SER A 189 3.88 6.85 9.51
C SER A 189 3.37 8.30 9.58
N VAL A 190 2.07 8.55 9.34
CA VAL A 190 1.45 9.86 9.57
C VAL A 190 1.38 10.24 11.06
N GLN A 191 1.13 9.27 11.95
CA GLN A 191 1.17 9.50 13.40
C GLN A 191 2.59 9.81 13.90
N GLU A 192 3.60 9.14 13.35
CA GLU A 192 5.02 9.41 13.64
C GLU A 192 5.41 10.84 13.21
N ILE A 193 4.94 11.33 12.06
CA ILE A 193 5.11 12.75 11.67
C ILE A 193 4.44 13.68 12.68
N ALA A 194 3.19 13.40 13.09
CA ALA A 194 2.46 14.23 14.04
C ALA A 194 3.16 14.30 15.42
N SER A 195 3.78 13.19 15.85
CA SER A 195 4.61 13.14 17.06
C SER A 195 5.94 13.87 16.89
N ALA A 196 6.62 13.72 15.75
CA ALA A 196 7.90 14.38 15.46
C ALA A 196 7.76 15.88 15.20
N ALA A 197 6.57 16.38 14.85
CA ALA A 197 6.31 17.79 14.60
C ALA A 197 6.61 18.69 15.82
N GLY A 198 6.47 18.16 17.05
CA GLY A 198 6.68 18.91 18.28
C GLY A 198 5.83 20.18 18.34
N SER A 199 6.49 21.35 18.30
CA SER A 199 5.83 22.67 18.31
C SER A 199 5.52 23.23 16.92
N ASP A 200 5.87 22.54 15.83
CA ASP A 200 5.55 22.97 14.46
C ASP A 200 4.06 22.77 14.16
N ALA A 201 3.30 23.85 14.34
CA ALA A 201 1.87 23.89 14.07
C ALA A 201 1.52 23.62 12.59
N ALA A 202 2.40 23.96 11.63
CA ALA A 202 2.14 23.72 10.21
C ALA A 202 2.30 22.24 9.87
N THR A 203 3.41 21.61 10.28
CA THR A 203 3.62 20.16 10.14
C THR A 203 2.55 19.36 10.87
N SER A 204 2.18 19.74 12.10
CA SER A 204 1.12 19.07 12.86
C SER A 204 -0.25 19.18 12.17
N SER A 205 -0.62 20.36 11.68
CA SER A 205 -1.88 20.57 10.95
C SER A 205 -1.94 19.74 9.66
N ALA A 206 -0.85 19.70 8.90
CA ALA A 206 -0.75 18.89 7.69
C ALA A 206 -0.80 17.37 7.99
N ALA A 207 -0.16 16.90 9.07
CA ALA A 207 -0.27 15.51 9.50
C ALA A 207 -1.71 15.15 9.93
N GLN A 208 -2.44 16.05 10.60
CA GLN A 208 -3.85 15.86 10.95
C GLN A 208 -4.76 15.85 9.71
N ALA A 209 -4.51 16.72 8.73
CA ALA A 209 -5.20 16.68 7.44
C ALA A 209 -4.92 15.36 6.69
N ALA A 210 -3.69 14.85 6.76
CA ALA A 210 -3.33 13.56 6.18
C ALA A 210 -4.08 12.41 6.86
N ALA A 211 -4.09 12.37 8.20
CA ALA A 211 -4.83 11.38 8.98
C ALA A 211 -6.34 11.41 8.70
N SER A 212 -6.90 12.60 8.47
CA SER A 212 -8.31 12.79 8.09
C SER A 212 -8.61 12.20 6.71
N GLY A 213 -7.74 12.42 5.71
CA GLY A 213 -7.84 11.79 4.40
C GLY A 213 -7.80 10.25 4.48
N LEU A 214 -6.87 9.70 5.27
CA LEU A 214 -6.78 8.25 5.51
C LEU A 214 -8.04 7.71 6.22
N SER A 215 -8.67 8.48 7.12
CA SER A 215 -9.92 8.13 7.78
C SER A 215 -11.08 8.02 6.78
N THR A 216 -11.21 8.99 5.86
CA THR A 216 -12.18 8.94 4.74
C THR A 216 -11.96 7.70 3.88
N ALA A 217 -10.71 7.35 3.56
CA ALA A 217 -10.40 6.13 2.81
C ALA A 217 -10.80 4.85 3.58
N LYS A 218 -10.58 4.79 4.90
CA LYS A 218 -11.05 3.66 5.74
C LYS A 218 -12.58 3.54 5.76
N SER A 219 -13.30 4.65 5.78
CA SER A 219 -14.77 4.66 5.68
C SER A 219 -15.26 4.08 4.34
N GLY A 220 -14.62 4.47 3.23
CA GLY A 220 -14.89 3.91 1.91
C GLY A 220 -14.62 2.40 1.84
N ILE A 221 -13.49 1.92 2.38
CA ILE A 221 -13.18 0.49 2.50
C ILE A 221 -14.24 -0.25 3.34
N SER A 222 -14.71 0.33 4.45
CA SER A 222 -15.75 -0.26 5.29
C SER A 222 -17.08 -0.44 4.53
N GLN A 223 -17.49 0.55 3.74
CA GLN A 223 -18.67 0.43 2.87
C GLN A 223 -18.50 -0.65 1.80
N ILE A 224 -17.32 -0.70 1.16
CA ILE A 224 -17.00 -1.76 0.18
C ILE A 224 -17.06 -3.14 0.84
N ALA A 225 -16.45 -3.32 2.01
CA ALA A 225 -16.46 -4.59 2.73
C ALA A 225 -17.88 -5.03 3.11
N LYS A 226 -18.72 -4.12 3.64
CA LYS A 226 -20.13 -4.40 3.97
C LYS A 226 -20.93 -4.86 2.74
N ALA A 227 -20.80 -4.16 1.62
CA ALA A 227 -21.48 -4.53 0.37
C ALA A 227 -21.03 -5.91 -0.13
N LEU A 228 -19.73 -6.19 -0.14
CA LEU A 228 -19.18 -7.48 -0.57
C LEU A 228 -19.64 -8.65 0.33
N VAL A 229 -19.70 -8.46 1.66
CA VAL A 229 -20.23 -9.45 2.60
C VAL A 229 -21.73 -9.71 2.35
N ALA A 230 -22.49 -8.68 1.98
CA ALA A 230 -23.89 -8.80 1.55
C ALA A 230 -24.07 -9.40 0.14
N GLY A 231 -22.98 -9.80 -0.54
CA GLY A 231 -23.02 -10.33 -1.92
C GLY A 231 -23.27 -9.28 -3.00
N GLN A 232 -23.15 -7.99 -2.66
CA GLN A 232 -23.34 -6.87 -3.59
C GLN A 232 -22.00 -6.45 -4.21
N ASN A 233 -22.07 -5.80 -5.38
CA ASN A 233 -20.93 -5.10 -5.95
C ASN A 233 -20.46 -3.98 -5.02
N ALA A 234 -19.16 -3.69 -5.03
CA ALA A 234 -18.59 -2.53 -4.35
C ALA A 234 -19.34 -1.24 -4.79
N PRO A 235 -19.86 -0.41 -3.86
CA PRO A 235 -20.58 0.81 -4.21
C PRO A 235 -19.62 1.84 -4.80
N ALA A 236 -20.11 2.66 -5.73
CA ALA A 236 -19.31 3.73 -6.34
C ALA A 236 -18.81 4.73 -5.28
N SER A 237 -19.69 5.21 -4.42
CA SER A 237 -19.37 6.10 -3.30
C SER A 237 -18.22 5.59 -2.42
N GLY A 238 -18.21 4.29 -2.12
CA GLY A 238 -17.14 3.67 -1.34
C GLY A 238 -15.79 3.71 -2.06
N ARG A 239 -15.77 3.46 -3.38
CA ARG A 239 -14.53 3.58 -4.19
C ARG A 239 -14.07 5.04 -4.28
N ASP A 240 -15.01 5.96 -4.50
CA ASP A 240 -14.72 7.38 -4.64
C ASP A 240 -14.16 7.96 -3.34
N GLN A 241 -14.70 7.56 -2.18
CA GLN A 241 -14.15 7.92 -0.87
C GLN A 241 -12.75 7.36 -0.62
N VAL A 242 -12.43 6.16 -1.11
CA VAL A 242 -11.05 5.63 -1.07
C VAL A 242 -10.12 6.50 -1.92
N GLY A 243 -10.49 6.79 -3.17
CA GLY A 243 -9.69 7.62 -4.06
C GLY A 243 -9.47 9.03 -3.51
N GLN A 244 -10.55 9.71 -3.12
CA GLN A 244 -10.50 11.08 -2.55
C GLN A 244 -9.73 11.12 -1.24
N GLY A 245 -9.92 10.15 -0.34
CA GLY A 245 -9.21 10.09 0.94
C GLY A 245 -7.70 9.91 0.78
N LEU A 246 -7.26 9.05 -0.14
CA LEU A 246 -5.85 8.86 -0.45
C LEU A 246 -5.22 10.09 -1.12
N ILE A 247 -5.94 10.76 -2.04
CA ILE A 247 -5.48 12.01 -2.68
C ILE A 247 -5.38 13.15 -1.65
N ALA A 248 -6.38 13.29 -0.77
CA ALA A 248 -6.33 14.28 0.32
C ALA A 248 -5.16 14.03 1.27
N ALA A 249 -4.91 12.76 1.63
CA ALA A 249 -3.76 12.38 2.44
C ALA A 249 -2.43 12.71 1.78
N GLN A 250 -2.32 12.48 0.47
CA GLN A 250 -1.13 12.76 -0.32
C GLN A 250 -0.85 14.26 -0.45
N ASN A 251 -1.88 15.06 -0.74
CA ASN A 251 -1.75 16.52 -0.83
C ASN A 251 -1.32 17.12 0.51
N ALA A 252 -1.88 16.62 1.61
CA ALA A 252 -1.50 17.03 2.95
C ALA A 252 -0.03 16.67 3.28
N LEU A 253 0.40 15.44 3.02
CA LEU A 253 1.81 15.04 3.18
C LEU A 253 2.76 15.89 2.31
N ASN A 254 2.41 16.14 1.06
CA ASN A 254 3.22 16.94 0.14
C ASN A 254 3.27 18.44 0.52
N SER A 255 2.38 18.92 1.40
CA SER A 255 2.45 20.28 1.96
C SER A 255 3.41 20.42 3.14
N ILE A 256 3.90 19.31 3.70
CA ILE A 256 4.85 19.33 4.81
C ILE A 256 6.22 19.75 4.30
N THR A 257 6.69 20.89 4.78
CA THR A 257 8.07 21.34 4.60
C THR A 257 8.69 21.48 5.97
N SER A 258 9.77 20.73 6.23
CA SER A 258 10.46 20.76 7.52
C SER A 258 11.96 20.61 7.32
N THR A 259 12.73 21.33 8.14
CA THR A 259 14.19 21.21 8.22
C THR A 259 14.63 20.18 9.25
N ASP A 260 13.71 19.67 10.08
CA ASP A 260 13.99 18.64 11.08
C ASP A 260 14.26 17.28 10.38
N PRO A 261 15.35 16.57 10.74
CA PRO A 261 15.71 15.31 10.10
C PRO A 261 14.75 14.16 10.46
N THR A 262 14.14 14.18 11.65
CA THR A 262 13.16 13.19 12.12
C THR A 262 11.85 13.33 11.38
N VAL A 263 11.31 14.56 11.29
CA VAL A 263 10.13 14.88 10.49
C VAL A 263 10.38 14.53 9.01
N SER A 264 11.57 14.88 8.49
CA SER A 264 11.98 14.56 7.12
C SER A 264 12.02 13.05 6.83
N ALA A 265 12.46 12.22 7.79
CA ALA A 265 12.50 10.78 7.64
C ALA A 265 11.09 10.17 7.72
N ALA A 266 10.29 10.57 8.71
CA ALA A 266 8.91 10.12 8.87
C ALA A 266 8.03 10.51 7.66
N LEU A 267 8.22 11.71 7.10
CA LEU A 267 7.56 12.16 5.87
C LEU A 267 7.91 11.27 4.68
N SER A 268 9.19 10.97 4.47
CA SER A 268 9.65 10.09 3.39
C SER A 268 9.05 8.68 3.51
N GLN A 269 8.97 8.15 4.74
CA GLN A 269 8.36 6.85 5.02
C GLN A 269 6.85 6.87 4.75
N ALA A 270 6.12 7.88 5.23
CA ALA A 270 4.68 8.02 4.98
C ALA A 270 4.34 8.19 3.49
N GLN A 271 5.15 8.93 2.74
CA GLN A 271 4.99 9.05 1.28
C GLN A 271 5.21 7.70 0.57
N THR A 272 6.19 6.91 1.01
CA THR A 272 6.45 5.55 0.51
C THR A 272 5.28 4.61 0.81
N ASP A 273 4.79 4.58 2.05
CA ASP A 273 3.67 3.74 2.47
C ASP A 273 2.35 4.12 1.77
N LEU A 274 2.12 5.42 1.56
CA LEU A 274 0.96 5.89 0.79
C LEU A 274 1.07 5.50 -0.68
N GLY A 275 2.26 5.58 -1.28
CA GLY A 275 2.54 5.08 -2.64
C GLY A 275 2.28 3.58 -2.77
N ASN A 276 2.68 2.79 -1.78
CA ASN A 276 2.40 1.35 -1.69
C ASN A 276 0.89 1.07 -1.54
N THR A 277 0.17 1.89 -0.77
CA THR A 277 -1.30 1.80 -0.60
C THR A 277 -2.04 2.09 -1.89
N ILE A 278 -1.67 3.16 -2.59
CA ILE A 278 -2.24 3.55 -3.89
C ILE A 278 -1.98 2.45 -4.93
N SER A 279 -0.77 1.89 -4.97
CA SER A 279 -0.39 0.79 -5.87
C SER A 279 -1.18 -0.49 -5.60
N ALA A 280 -1.42 -0.84 -4.33
CA ALA A 280 -2.25 -1.99 -3.98
C ALA A 280 -3.73 -1.78 -4.37
N GLY A 281 -4.28 -0.58 -4.19
CA GLY A 281 -5.64 -0.24 -4.64
C GLY A 281 -5.82 -0.29 -6.18
N GLN A 282 -4.73 -0.10 -6.92
CA GLN A 282 -4.69 -0.25 -8.37
C GLN A 282 -4.62 -1.71 -8.82
N GLN A 283 -3.89 -2.56 -8.08
CA GLN A 283 -3.98 -4.03 -8.24
C GLN A 283 -5.41 -4.50 -8.02
N VAL A 284 -6.11 -4.02 -6.97
CA VAL A 284 -7.56 -4.30 -6.79
C VAL A 284 -8.38 -3.90 -8.02
N SER A 285 -8.16 -2.71 -8.58
CA SER A 285 -8.92 -2.25 -9.76
C SER A 285 -8.62 -3.02 -11.04
N THR A 286 -7.46 -3.70 -11.12
CA THR A 286 -7.05 -4.52 -12.26
C THR A 286 -7.56 -5.95 -12.07
N ASP A 287 -7.15 -6.57 -10.96
CA ASP A 287 -7.29 -8.00 -10.66
C ASP A 287 -8.70 -8.37 -10.16
N CYS A 288 -9.48 -7.42 -9.65
CA CYS A 288 -10.87 -7.64 -9.20
C CYS A 288 -11.94 -7.32 -10.26
N THR A 289 -11.58 -7.04 -11.51
CA THR A 289 -12.62 -6.83 -12.54
C THR A 289 -13.33 -8.15 -12.86
N PRO A 290 -14.66 -8.23 -12.81
CA PRO A 290 -15.38 -9.47 -13.11
C PRO A 290 -15.19 -9.83 -14.58
N THR A 291 -14.52 -10.95 -14.84
CA THR A 291 -14.05 -11.44 -16.15
C THR A 291 -15.15 -11.91 -17.11
N GLY A 292 -16.39 -11.40 -16.99
CA GLY A 292 -17.57 -11.99 -17.65
C GLY A 292 -18.74 -11.06 -17.99
N GLY A 293 -18.55 -9.74 -18.12
CA GLY A 293 -19.65 -8.84 -18.52
C GLY A 293 -19.20 -7.53 -19.17
N SER A 294 -19.98 -7.02 -20.13
CA SER A 294 -19.66 -5.92 -21.05
C SER A 294 -19.43 -4.51 -20.44
N ALA A 295 -19.23 -4.40 -19.13
CA ALA A 295 -18.84 -3.16 -18.46
C ALA A 295 -17.35 -2.79 -18.64
N ALA A 296 -16.56 -3.65 -19.31
CA ALA A 296 -15.11 -3.52 -19.46
C ALA A 296 -14.62 -2.19 -20.07
N THR A 297 -15.42 -1.54 -20.92
CA THR A 297 -15.03 -0.33 -21.66
C THR A 297 -14.87 0.89 -20.75
N THR A 298 -15.74 1.06 -19.76
CA THR A 298 -15.69 2.20 -18.82
C THR A 298 -14.57 2.01 -17.80
N THR A 299 -14.36 0.79 -17.32
CA THR A 299 -13.29 0.49 -16.34
C THR A 299 -11.90 0.62 -16.96
N LYS A 300 -11.71 0.22 -18.24
CA LYS A 300 -10.44 0.45 -18.95
C LYS A 300 -10.06 1.93 -19.05
N ARG A 301 -11.02 2.86 -19.24
CA ARG A 301 -10.75 4.31 -19.16
C ARG A 301 -10.20 4.70 -17.79
N GLN A 302 -10.91 4.34 -16.72
CA GLN A 302 -10.52 4.68 -15.35
C GLN A 302 -9.13 4.14 -14.98
N VAL A 303 -8.78 2.92 -15.40
CA VAL A 303 -7.43 2.36 -15.19
C VAL A 303 -6.37 3.11 -16.00
N GLY A 304 -6.65 3.51 -17.25
CA GLY A 304 -5.73 4.31 -18.07
C GLY A 304 -5.46 5.70 -17.49
N ASP A 305 -6.52 6.42 -17.09
CA ASP A 305 -6.42 7.74 -16.46
C ASP A 305 -5.64 7.65 -15.13
N LEU A 306 -5.88 6.59 -14.34
CA LEU A 306 -5.19 6.33 -13.09
C LEU A 306 -3.71 5.97 -13.31
N GLN A 307 -3.38 5.17 -14.32
CA GLN A 307 -1.98 4.87 -14.68
C GLN A 307 -1.20 6.12 -15.12
N CYS A 308 -1.85 7.01 -15.88
CA CYS A 308 -1.28 8.31 -16.21
C CYS A 308 -0.98 9.11 -14.93
N ASN A 309 -1.92 9.17 -13.99
CA ASN A 309 -1.74 9.86 -12.71
C ASN A 309 -0.63 9.24 -11.83
N ILE A 310 -0.44 7.91 -11.79
CA ILE A 310 0.68 7.25 -11.07
C ILE A 310 2.02 7.73 -11.61
N ALA A 311 2.21 7.67 -12.92
CA ALA A 311 3.54 7.83 -13.49
C ALA A 311 3.97 9.31 -13.48
N ARG A 312 2.99 10.22 -13.45
CA ARG A 312 3.20 11.63 -13.05
C ARG A 312 3.52 11.79 -11.58
N LEU A 313 2.85 11.06 -10.68
CA LEU A 313 3.16 11.04 -9.25
C LEU A 313 4.60 10.59 -8.99
N LYS A 314 5.06 9.55 -9.70
CA LYS A 314 6.47 9.14 -9.69
C LYS A 314 7.39 10.28 -10.15
N ALA A 315 7.09 10.91 -11.29
CA ALA A 315 7.86 12.05 -11.77
C ALA A 315 7.92 13.20 -10.75
N VAL A 316 6.79 13.57 -10.12
CA VAL A 316 6.77 14.59 -9.04
C VAL A 316 7.63 14.15 -7.86
N SER A 317 7.52 12.90 -7.39
CA SER A 317 8.34 12.43 -6.26
C SER A 317 9.84 12.43 -6.55
N SER A 318 10.26 12.01 -7.75
CA SER A 318 11.66 12.03 -8.17
C SER A 318 12.18 13.47 -8.34
N LEU A 319 11.34 14.39 -8.80
CA LEU A 319 11.67 15.80 -8.94
C LEU A 319 11.78 16.49 -7.56
N SER A 320 10.94 16.13 -6.59
CA SER A 320 11.05 16.58 -5.19
C SER A 320 12.29 16.02 -4.48
N ALA A 321 12.63 14.75 -4.71
CA ALA A 321 13.89 14.16 -4.22
C ALA A 321 15.11 14.87 -4.82
N SER A 322 15.07 15.17 -6.12
CA SER A 322 16.10 15.97 -6.80
C SER A 322 16.23 17.36 -6.18
N GLN A 323 15.11 18.03 -5.88
CA GLN A 323 15.10 19.34 -5.22
C GLN A 323 15.78 19.30 -3.84
N LYS A 324 15.47 18.27 -3.03
CA LYS A 324 16.08 18.05 -1.71
C LYS A 324 17.59 17.81 -1.81
N ASN A 325 18.03 17.02 -2.78
CA ASN A 325 19.45 16.79 -3.03
C ASN A 325 20.18 18.08 -3.47
N VAL A 326 19.58 18.88 -4.35
CA VAL A 326 20.12 20.18 -4.77
C VAL A 326 20.19 21.18 -3.60
N GLN A 327 19.19 21.20 -2.71
CA GLN A 327 19.24 21.99 -1.47
C GLN A 327 20.34 21.51 -0.51
N ALA A 328 20.58 20.19 -0.41
CA ALA A 328 21.66 19.64 0.40
C ALA A 328 23.05 20.06 -0.14
N ILE A 329 23.26 20.05 -1.46
CA ILE A 329 24.47 20.60 -2.09
C ILE A 329 24.65 22.06 -1.69
N GLY A 330 23.59 22.88 -1.79
CA GLY A 330 23.63 24.31 -1.41
C GLY A 330 24.04 24.56 0.05
N LYS A 331 23.67 23.68 0.99
CA LYS A 331 24.09 23.78 2.40
C LYS A 331 25.58 23.47 2.61
N VAL A 332 26.15 22.57 1.82
CA VAL A 332 27.59 22.21 1.88
C VAL A 332 28.45 23.21 1.09
N ALA A 333 27.88 23.83 0.05
CA ALA A 333 28.55 24.71 -0.90
C ALA A 333 28.72 26.18 -0.44
N GLN A 334 28.52 26.51 0.85
CA GLN A 334 28.52 27.90 1.35
C GLN A 334 29.85 28.68 1.16
N TYR A 335 30.89 28.04 0.63
CA TYR A 335 32.22 28.63 0.42
C TYR A 335 32.61 28.78 -1.06
N ASP A 336 31.75 28.38 -2.02
CA ASP A 336 32.04 28.46 -3.46
C ASP A 336 30.90 29.13 -4.24
N ALA A 337 31.20 30.28 -4.85
CA ALA A 337 30.23 31.07 -5.61
C ALA A 337 29.77 30.39 -6.91
N ALA A 338 30.62 29.60 -7.57
CA ALA A 338 30.27 28.88 -8.78
C ALA A 338 29.35 27.69 -8.47
N VAL A 339 29.62 26.95 -7.38
CA VAL A 339 28.73 25.88 -6.90
C VAL A 339 27.38 26.47 -6.43
N SER A 340 27.37 27.62 -5.75
CA SER A 340 26.14 28.32 -5.38
C SER A 340 25.32 28.73 -6.61
N ALA A 341 25.95 29.28 -7.65
CA ALA A 341 25.27 29.63 -8.90
C ALA A 341 24.71 28.39 -9.62
N ALA A 342 25.47 27.30 -9.68
CA ALA A 342 25.01 26.03 -10.24
C ALA A 342 23.81 25.45 -9.47
N VAL A 343 23.81 25.52 -8.13
CA VAL A 343 22.68 25.12 -7.29
C VAL A 343 21.43 25.96 -7.58
N GLN A 344 21.55 27.28 -7.70
CA GLN A 344 20.41 28.16 -8.03
C GLN A 344 19.85 27.88 -9.43
N ASN A 345 20.72 27.65 -10.42
CA ASN A 345 20.31 27.27 -11.78
C ASN A 345 19.59 25.90 -11.77
N ALA A 346 20.09 24.92 -11.00
CA ALA A 346 19.44 23.63 -10.84
C ALA A 346 18.06 23.72 -10.14
N GLN A 347 17.93 24.55 -9.11
CA GLN A 347 16.65 24.83 -8.45
C GLN A 347 15.65 25.48 -9.41
N THR A 348 16.11 26.43 -10.23
CA THR A 348 15.27 27.12 -11.24
C THR A 348 14.79 26.14 -12.31
N GLY A 349 15.66 25.26 -12.81
CA GLY A 349 15.29 24.21 -13.75
C GLY A 349 14.26 23.23 -13.18
N ILE A 350 14.47 22.78 -11.93
CA ILE A 350 13.52 21.92 -11.21
C ILE A 350 12.15 22.60 -11.04
N ALA A 351 12.11 23.88 -10.64
CA ALA A 351 10.87 24.65 -10.49
C ALA A 351 10.12 24.81 -11.84
N SER A 352 10.84 25.06 -12.94
CA SER A 352 10.26 25.09 -14.29
C SER A 352 9.62 23.74 -14.67
N ALA A 353 10.30 22.63 -14.37
CA ALA A 353 9.74 21.30 -14.61
C ALA A 353 8.52 20.99 -13.73
N GLN A 354 8.49 21.45 -12.46
CA GLN A 354 7.30 21.34 -11.60
C GLN A 354 6.11 22.12 -12.17
N ALA A 355 6.34 23.32 -12.70
CA ALA A 355 5.31 24.12 -13.37
C ALA A 355 4.79 23.41 -14.64
N GLY A 356 5.68 22.86 -15.47
CA GLY A 356 5.31 22.09 -16.66
C GLY A 356 4.46 20.85 -16.35
N ILE A 357 4.85 20.04 -15.35
CA ILE A 357 4.04 18.89 -14.87
C ILE A 357 2.65 19.34 -14.42
N SER A 358 2.57 20.47 -13.72
CA SER A 358 1.32 21.06 -13.20
C SER A 358 0.41 21.56 -14.32
N ALA A 359 0.97 22.21 -15.36
CA ALA A 359 0.22 22.63 -16.54
C ALA A 359 -0.35 21.42 -17.31
N ILE A 360 0.45 20.36 -17.48
CA ILE A 360 -0.03 19.08 -18.02
C ILE A 360 -1.09 18.45 -17.10
N ALA A 361 -1.11 18.75 -15.79
CA ALA A 361 -2.09 18.18 -14.84
C ALA A 361 -3.46 18.79 -15.02
N GLN A 362 -3.51 20.11 -15.09
CA GLN A 362 -4.74 20.85 -15.31
C GLN A 362 -5.35 20.54 -16.70
N ALA A 363 -4.52 20.30 -17.73
CA ALA A 363 -5.01 19.91 -19.05
C ALA A 363 -5.62 18.49 -19.06
N LEU A 364 -4.89 17.49 -18.57
CA LEU A 364 -5.39 16.11 -18.53
C LEU A 364 -6.63 15.96 -17.63
N ALA A 365 -6.70 16.70 -16.51
CA ALA A 365 -7.89 16.73 -15.66
C ALA A 365 -9.14 17.30 -16.36
N LYS A 366 -8.96 18.11 -17.42
CA LYS A 366 -10.03 18.62 -18.30
C LYS A 366 -10.29 17.69 -19.51
N GLY A 367 -9.67 16.52 -19.56
CA GLY A 367 -9.72 15.60 -20.72
C GLY A 367 -8.97 16.13 -21.95
N GLN A 368 -8.12 17.15 -21.79
CA GLN A 368 -7.35 17.77 -22.87
C GLN A 368 -6.01 17.07 -23.06
N LEU A 369 -5.46 17.20 -24.28
CA LEU A 369 -4.07 16.84 -24.57
C LEU A 369 -3.09 17.58 -23.65
N ALA A 370 -1.97 16.94 -23.32
CA ALA A 370 -0.86 17.61 -22.67
C ALA A 370 -0.39 18.79 -23.54
N PRO A 371 -0.37 20.05 -23.03
CA PRO A 371 0.03 21.21 -23.83
C PRO A 371 1.52 21.10 -24.17
N ALA A 372 1.90 21.53 -25.39
CA ALA A 372 3.29 21.52 -25.83
C ALA A 372 4.19 22.27 -24.86
N SER A 373 3.84 23.51 -24.54
CA SER A 373 4.54 24.35 -23.55
C SER A 373 4.77 23.68 -22.20
N GLY A 374 3.82 22.86 -21.71
CA GLY A 374 4.00 22.11 -20.46
C GLY A 374 5.02 20.98 -20.59
N ARG A 375 5.10 20.30 -21.75
CA ARG A 375 6.15 19.29 -22.02
C ARG A 375 7.51 19.96 -22.20
N ASP A 376 7.54 21.07 -22.92
CA ASP A 376 8.76 21.82 -23.21
C ASP A 376 9.37 22.38 -21.92
N GLN A 377 8.53 22.91 -21.00
CA GLN A 377 8.95 23.32 -19.65
C GLN A 377 9.56 22.17 -18.83
N VAL A 378 9.04 20.95 -18.93
CA VAL A 378 9.63 19.77 -18.27
C VAL A 378 10.99 19.45 -18.87
N ASN A 379 11.08 19.34 -20.19
CA ASN A 379 12.32 18.98 -20.88
C ASN A 379 13.42 20.04 -20.67
N GLN A 380 13.09 21.32 -20.85
CA GLN A 380 14.01 22.45 -20.64
C GLN A 380 14.40 22.58 -19.17
N GLY A 381 13.44 22.42 -18.24
CA GLY A 381 13.70 22.51 -16.81
C GLY A 381 14.65 21.42 -16.31
N VAL A 382 14.39 20.16 -16.67
CA VAL A 382 15.26 19.02 -16.30
C VAL A 382 16.61 19.10 -17.00
N GLY A 383 16.66 19.41 -18.29
CA GLY A 383 17.91 19.58 -19.03
C GLY A 383 18.79 20.71 -18.49
N SER A 384 18.18 21.84 -18.09
CA SER A 384 18.88 22.94 -17.42
C SER A 384 19.43 22.51 -16.05
N ALA A 385 18.66 21.75 -15.28
CA ALA A 385 19.10 21.24 -13.98
C ALA A 385 20.25 20.23 -14.08
N GLN A 386 20.19 19.31 -15.07
CA GLN A 386 21.30 18.40 -15.36
C GLN A 386 22.56 19.14 -15.81
N SER A 387 22.42 20.13 -16.70
CA SER A 387 23.54 20.94 -17.21
C SER A 387 24.19 21.79 -16.11
N ALA A 388 23.39 22.33 -15.19
CA ALA A 388 23.89 23.05 -14.03
C ALA A 388 24.65 22.12 -13.07
N LEU A 389 24.14 20.90 -12.81
CA LEU A 389 24.80 19.92 -11.95
C LEU A 389 26.08 19.33 -12.55
N SER A 390 26.14 19.10 -13.87
CA SER A 390 27.37 18.60 -14.52
C SER A 390 28.49 19.64 -14.57
N GLY A 391 28.15 20.93 -14.47
CA GLY A 391 29.13 22.02 -14.29
C GLY A 391 29.77 22.08 -12.90
N ILE A 392 29.26 21.35 -11.89
CA ILE A 392 29.82 21.34 -10.54
C ILE A 392 31.07 20.46 -10.51
N THR A 393 32.24 21.11 -10.54
CA THR A 393 33.51 20.47 -10.21
C THR A 393 33.85 20.74 -8.75
N SER A 394 34.06 19.70 -7.95
CA SER A 394 34.42 19.83 -6.54
C SER A 394 35.32 18.68 -6.11
N THR A 395 36.35 19.00 -5.32
CA THR A 395 37.22 18.04 -4.64
C THR A 395 36.64 17.53 -3.32
N ASN A 396 35.52 18.10 -2.86
CA ASN A 396 34.84 17.66 -1.64
C ASN A 396 33.98 16.41 -1.95
N PRO A 397 34.31 15.23 -1.39
CA PRO A 397 33.60 13.99 -1.72
C PRO A 397 32.11 14.03 -1.37
N ALA A 398 31.70 14.79 -0.34
CA ALA A 398 30.29 14.95 0.00
C ALA A 398 29.51 15.71 -1.09
N VAL A 399 30.12 16.72 -1.71
CA VAL A 399 29.55 17.45 -2.85
C VAL A 399 29.47 16.53 -4.07
N THR A 400 30.56 15.80 -4.38
CA THR A 400 30.59 14.84 -5.50
C THR A 400 29.50 13.77 -5.37
N SER A 401 29.34 13.15 -4.20
CA SER A 401 28.30 12.14 -3.94
C SER A 401 26.88 12.71 -4.02
N ALA A 402 26.66 13.93 -3.54
CA ALA A 402 25.35 14.59 -3.62
C ALA A 402 24.99 14.98 -5.06
N VAL A 403 25.95 15.47 -5.85
CA VAL A 403 25.79 15.76 -7.30
C VAL A 403 25.43 14.49 -8.06
N ALA A 404 26.16 13.38 -7.86
CA ALA A 404 25.87 12.11 -8.51
C ALA A 404 24.45 11.59 -8.17
N THR A 405 24.05 11.71 -6.91
CA THR A 405 22.70 11.31 -6.45
C THR A 405 21.60 12.17 -7.07
N ALA A 406 21.82 13.49 -7.18
CA ALA A 406 20.91 14.42 -7.85
C ALA A 406 20.79 14.13 -9.35
N GLN A 407 21.92 13.87 -10.03
CA GLN A 407 21.95 13.51 -11.46
C GLN A 407 21.22 12.18 -11.74
N SER A 408 21.39 11.15 -10.90
CA SER A 408 20.62 9.91 -11.00
C SER A 408 19.12 10.18 -10.86
N SER A 409 18.71 10.95 -9.84
CA SER A 409 17.31 11.28 -9.58
C SER A 409 16.63 12.04 -10.74
N LEU A 410 17.35 12.97 -11.37
CA LEU A 410 16.89 13.68 -12.58
C LEU A 410 16.78 12.75 -13.79
N THR A 411 17.72 11.81 -13.94
CA THR A 411 17.70 10.80 -15.02
C THR A 411 16.53 9.82 -14.86
N ASP A 412 16.25 9.37 -13.63
CA ASP A 412 15.05 8.58 -13.32
C ASP A 412 13.76 9.35 -13.60
N THR A 413 13.76 10.67 -13.39
CA THR A 413 12.63 11.55 -13.73
C THR A 413 12.39 11.63 -15.23
N LEU A 414 13.45 11.76 -16.05
CA LEU A 414 13.35 11.70 -17.52
C LEU A 414 12.85 10.34 -18.01
N ASN A 415 13.39 9.25 -17.46
CA ASN A 415 12.96 7.91 -17.84
C ASN A 415 11.49 7.67 -17.49
N ALA A 416 11.02 8.14 -16.32
CA ALA A 416 9.62 8.09 -15.94
C ALA A 416 8.73 8.95 -16.86
N SER A 417 9.14 10.17 -17.21
CA SER A 417 8.35 11.06 -18.08
C SER A 417 8.30 10.57 -19.53
N ALA A 418 9.38 9.99 -20.05
CA ALA A 418 9.42 9.33 -21.36
C ALA A 418 8.47 8.12 -21.42
N GLN A 419 8.45 7.27 -20.37
CA GLN A 419 7.47 6.18 -20.28
C GLN A 419 6.02 6.67 -20.23
N VAL A 420 5.73 7.80 -19.60
CA VAL A 420 4.40 8.44 -19.63
C VAL A 420 4.04 8.89 -21.04
N ALA A 421 4.95 9.62 -21.70
CA ALA A 421 4.73 10.12 -23.05
C ALA A 421 4.48 8.98 -24.05
N MET A 422 5.29 7.92 -24.00
CA MET A 422 5.14 6.74 -24.85
C MET A 422 3.82 6.01 -24.61
N LYS A 423 3.41 5.81 -23.34
CA LYS A 423 2.12 5.16 -23.01
C LYS A 423 0.92 6.00 -23.44
N LEU A 424 0.97 7.33 -23.27
CA LEU A 424 -0.05 8.24 -23.77
C LEU A 424 -0.14 8.22 -25.30
N PHE A 425 1.00 8.21 -25.99
CA PHE A 425 1.06 8.13 -27.45
C PHE A 425 0.43 6.84 -27.97
N VAL A 426 0.83 5.68 -27.42
CA VAL A 426 0.24 4.37 -27.76
C VAL A 426 -1.27 4.35 -27.47
N ALA A 427 -1.71 4.86 -26.33
CA ALA A 427 -3.14 4.92 -25.98
C ALA A 427 -3.95 5.84 -26.91
N MET A 428 -3.35 6.89 -27.48
CA MET A 428 -4.00 7.73 -28.50
C MET A 428 -4.01 7.08 -29.88
N TYR A 429 -2.92 6.46 -30.31
CA TYR A 429 -2.84 5.77 -31.60
C TYR A 429 -3.88 4.64 -31.69
N LEU A 430 -3.98 3.83 -30.64
CA LEU A 430 -5.01 2.77 -30.50
C LEU A 430 -6.45 3.31 -30.54
N LYS A 431 -6.66 4.59 -30.24
CA LYS A 431 -7.98 5.24 -30.23
C LYS A 431 -8.36 5.84 -31.59
N LEU A 432 -7.39 6.08 -32.48
CA LEU A 432 -7.61 6.65 -33.81
C LEU A 432 -7.90 5.57 -34.88
N ASP A 433 -7.16 4.47 -34.89
CA ASP A 433 -7.28 3.47 -35.97
C ASP A 433 -8.23 2.30 -35.70
N GLY A 434 -8.61 2.03 -34.44
CA GLY A 434 -9.54 0.95 -34.07
C GLY A 434 -9.09 -0.49 -34.38
N ARG A 435 -7.98 -0.68 -35.12
CA ARG A 435 -7.41 -1.96 -35.55
C ARG A 435 -5.89 -1.86 -35.72
N LEU A 436 -5.12 -1.96 -34.64
CA LEU A 436 -3.71 -2.39 -34.68
C LEU A 436 -3.25 -2.73 -33.27
N VAL A 437 -3.04 -4.01 -32.97
CA VAL A 437 -2.46 -4.44 -31.69
C VAL A 437 -0.93 -4.43 -31.83
N TRP A 438 -0.27 -3.53 -31.11
CA TRP A 438 1.18 -3.56 -30.93
C TRP A 438 1.52 -4.23 -29.61
N ASP A 439 2.33 -5.28 -29.65
CA ASP A 439 2.96 -5.88 -28.48
C ASP A 439 4.29 -5.15 -28.21
N ILE A 440 4.50 -4.70 -26.97
CA ILE A 440 5.67 -3.89 -26.57
C ILE A 440 6.36 -4.61 -25.43
N ASN A 441 7.24 -5.54 -25.78
CA ASN A 441 8.00 -6.34 -24.83
C ASN A 441 9.51 -6.37 -25.19
N SER A 442 10.05 -5.19 -25.54
CA SER A 442 11.48 -4.97 -25.85
C SER A 442 11.98 -3.74 -25.10
N THR A 443 13.01 -3.92 -24.27
CA THR A 443 13.54 -2.92 -23.32
C THR A 443 14.83 -2.24 -23.79
N SER A 444 15.18 -2.31 -25.08
CA SER A 444 16.47 -1.85 -25.60
C SER A 444 16.32 -0.79 -26.70
N TYR A 445 16.42 0.49 -26.33
CA TYR A 445 16.70 1.59 -27.26
C TYR A 445 17.78 2.51 -26.67
N GLY A 446 18.89 2.65 -27.38
CA GLY A 446 19.97 3.57 -27.03
C GLY A 446 19.63 5.00 -27.44
N PHE A 447 19.96 5.98 -26.59
CA PHE A 447 19.74 7.39 -26.88
C PHE A 447 20.74 7.90 -27.92
N GLY A 448 20.27 8.07 -29.16
CA GLY A 448 20.97 8.76 -30.24
C GLY A 448 20.00 9.61 -31.05
N GLN A 449 20.00 10.92 -30.79
CA GLN A 449 19.18 11.97 -31.44
C GLN A 449 17.65 11.76 -31.38
N ILE A 450 16.99 12.61 -30.59
CA ILE A 450 15.54 12.84 -30.67
C ILE A 450 15.30 13.78 -31.86
N GLY A 451 15.03 13.21 -33.04
CA GLY A 451 14.60 14.00 -34.21
C GLY A 451 13.22 14.63 -33.99
N GLU A 452 13.00 15.82 -34.54
CA GLU A 452 11.72 16.51 -34.49
C GLU A 452 10.63 15.69 -35.20
N PHE A 453 9.63 15.23 -34.45
CA PHE A 453 8.39 14.71 -35.02
C PHE A 453 7.40 15.86 -35.21
N GLU A 454 7.44 16.51 -36.38
CA GLU A 454 6.44 17.48 -36.77
C GLU A 454 5.04 16.86 -36.84
N CYS A 455 4.10 17.38 -36.03
CA CYS A 455 2.67 17.08 -36.17
C CYS A 455 2.00 17.97 -37.22
N THR A 456 2.42 17.88 -38.48
CA THR A 456 1.89 18.75 -39.56
C THR A 456 0.89 18.01 -40.47
N LYS A 457 -0.41 18.30 -40.24
CA LYS A 457 -1.56 18.11 -41.16
C LYS A 457 -1.81 16.69 -41.73
N LEU A 458 -2.57 15.88 -40.98
CA LEU A 458 -3.49 14.91 -41.58
C LEU A 458 -4.79 15.62 -41.97
N LYS A 459 -5.00 15.79 -43.29
CA LYS A 459 -6.26 16.29 -43.84
C LYS A 459 -7.20 15.10 -43.99
N VAL A 460 -8.35 15.14 -43.33
CA VAL A 460 -9.42 14.16 -43.59
C VAL A 460 -9.86 14.33 -45.04
N VAL A 461 -9.84 13.24 -45.79
CA VAL A 461 -10.55 13.09 -47.06
C VAL A 461 -11.74 12.19 -46.73
N ASP A 462 -12.94 12.64 -47.11
CA ASP A 462 -14.21 11.96 -46.82
C ASP A 462 -14.33 10.58 -47.50
#